data_AF-A0A9D0VG15-F1
#
_entry.id   AF-A0A9D0VG15-F1
#
_cell.length_a   1.000
_cell.length_b   1.000
_cell.length_c   1.000
_cell.angle_alpha   90.00
_cell.angle_beta   90.00
_cell.angle_gamma   90.00
#
_symmetry.space_group_name_H-M   'P 1'
#
loop_
_entity.id
_entity.type
_entity.pdbx_description
1 polymer ?
#
loop_
_entity_poly.entity_id
_entity_poly.type
_entity_poly.pdbx_seq_one_letter_code
_entity_poly.pdbx_strand_id
1 'polypeptide(L)'
;MWFVALLSSVACASTSTSTCPEDPEALAEAQSRQVLGAYDRADGAALVEAATAMDFAVSCLTEPLSPRVAVEVHRAKALIAFYEGDEAGSVRSWAAVRVLDPMVRPEPLRWPESHPMWRLYEEAGATSDERIVLERHPPGGWVVDGALRDDVPRFRGFLLQGLGGSSEVVHSAYHYTEATVPQLDWDALDPTARDQRRRRIRAVGTTVSSTMAAGAAASMTLAILARGQLGSVDYEEIEGRAVLANTSASLAVGLATGALTSGLLTWTIHW
;
A
#
# COMPACT_ATOMS: atom_id res chain seq x y z
N MET A 1 3.99 24.07 50.64
CA MET A 1 3.66 24.10 49.19
C MET A 1 4.83 23.49 48.45
N TRP A 2 4.68 22.29 47.87
CA TRP A 2 5.69 21.62 47.05
C TRP A 2 5.08 21.35 45.68
N PHE A 3 5.62 21.97 44.63
CA PHE A 3 5.29 21.71 43.23
C PHE A 3 6.20 20.60 42.72
N VAL A 4 5.64 19.43 42.40
CA VAL A 4 6.36 18.36 41.71
C VAL A 4 6.16 18.57 40.21
N ALA A 5 7.24 18.92 39.52
CA ALA A 5 7.27 19.07 38.06
C ALA A 5 7.34 17.68 37.41
N LEU A 6 6.25 17.27 36.74
CA LEU A 6 6.21 16.08 35.89
C LEU A 6 6.88 16.41 34.55
N LEU A 7 8.12 15.97 34.38
CA LEU A 7 8.82 15.93 33.09
C LEU A 7 8.25 14.77 32.27
N SER A 8 7.34 15.09 31.34
CA SER A 8 6.86 14.16 30.33
C SER A 8 7.96 13.88 29.30
N SER A 9 8.67 12.77 29.47
CA SER A 9 9.57 12.24 28.46
C SER A 9 8.77 11.75 27.26
N VAL A 10 8.76 12.55 26.18
CA VAL A 10 8.26 12.12 24.87
C VAL A 10 9.30 11.15 24.29
N ALA A 11 9.10 9.85 24.52
CA ALA A 11 9.87 8.83 23.81
C ALA A 11 9.35 8.77 22.37
N CYS A 12 10.16 9.24 21.41
CA CYS A 12 9.95 8.97 20.00
C CYS A 12 10.09 7.46 19.77
N ALA A 13 8.96 6.74 19.76
CA ALA A 13 8.91 5.35 19.34
C ALA A 13 9.37 5.30 17.87
N SER A 14 10.54 4.69 17.65
CA SER A 14 10.98 4.36 16.31
C SER A 14 10.06 3.25 15.81
N THR A 15 9.19 3.56 14.85
CA THR A 15 8.44 2.56 14.09
C THR A 15 9.47 1.73 13.32
N SER A 16 9.85 0.58 13.88
CA SER A 16 10.49 -0.47 13.11
C SER A 16 9.47 -0.92 12.06
N THR A 17 9.65 -0.48 10.82
CA THR A 17 9.01 -1.14 9.68
C THR A 17 9.52 -2.56 9.70
N SER A 18 8.69 -3.51 10.15
CA SER A 18 9.04 -4.93 10.11
C SER A 18 9.32 -5.28 8.65
N THR A 19 10.59 -5.52 8.34
CA THR A 19 11.02 -5.93 7.01
C THR A 19 10.56 -7.38 6.81
N CYS A 20 9.80 -7.62 5.75
CA CYS A 20 9.43 -8.97 5.35
C CYS A 20 10.68 -9.80 5.03
N PRO A 21 10.69 -11.12 5.33
CA PRO A 21 11.83 -11.98 5.02
C PRO A 21 12.03 -12.13 3.51
N GLU A 22 13.21 -12.61 3.10
CA GLU A 22 13.52 -12.90 1.69
C GLU A 22 12.66 -14.03 1.11
N ASP A 23 12.18 -14.95 1.95
CA ASP A 23 11.28 -16.05 1.55
C ASP A 23 9.97 -15.98 2.37
N PRO A 24 8.99 -15.18 1.91
CA PRO A 24 7.69 -15.06 2.59
C PRO A 24 6.85 -16.33 2.59
N GLU A 25 6.98 -17.18 1.55
CA GLU A 25 6.23 -18.43 1.48
C GLU A 25 6.70 -19.42 2.53
N ALA A 26 8.02 -19.59 2.70
CA ALA A 26 8.58 -20.41 3.77
C ALA A 26 8.20 -19.86 5.16
N LEU A 27 8.09 -18.54 5.32
CA LEU A 27 7.57 -17.94 6.55
C LEU A 27 6.11 -18.36 6.79
N ALA A 28 5.24 -18.22 5.80
CA ALA A 28 3.83 -18.61 5.92
C ALA A 28 3.69 -20.10 6.27
N GLU A 29 4.43 -20.98 5.59
CA GLU A 29 4.47 -22.41 5.91
C GLU A 29 4.98 -22.69 7.33
N ALA A 30 6.03 -21.99 7.78
CA ALA A 30 6.56 -22.12 9.12
C ALA A 30 5.53 -21.68 10.17
N GLN A 31 4.83 -20.56 9.95
CA GLN A 31 3.80 -20.09 10.89
C GLN A 31 2.56 -20.98 10.92
N SER A 32 2.13 -21.54 9.79
CA SER A 32 1.07 -22.56 9.76
C SER A 32 1.41 -23.77 10.65
N ARG A 33 2.66 -24.24 10.61
CA ARG A 33 3.14 -25.32 11.50
C ARG A 33 3.18 -24.91 12.97
N GLN A 34 3.51 -23.65 13.28
CA GLN A 34 3.49 -23.13 14.66
C GLN A 34 2.08 -23.08 15.23
N VAL A 35 1.10 -22.61 14.45
CA VAL A 35 -0.32 -22.61 14.82
C VAL A 35 -0.79 -24.02 15.16
N LEU A 36 -0.53 -24.98 14.28
CA LEU A 36 -0.89 -26.38 14.50
C LEU A 36 -0.21 -26.95 15.75
N GLY A 37 1.10 -26.72 15.91
CA GLY A 37 1.85 -27.20 17.06
C GLY A 37 1.40 -26.58 18.38
N ALA A 38 1.03 -25.30 18.41
CA ALA A 38 0.49 -24.64 19.59
C ALA A 38 -0.89 -25.18 19.96
N TYR A 39 -1.75 -25.38 18.96
CA TYR A 39 -3.06 -26.00 19.14
C TYR A 39 -2.95 -27.42 19.73
N ASP A 40 -2.06 -28.25 19.19
CA ASP A 40 -1.87 -29.64 19.65
C ASP A 40 -1.38 -29.76 21.09
N ARG A 41 -0.62 -28.76 21.57
CA ARG A 41 -0.15 -28.71 22.97
C ARG A 41 -1.17 -28.05 23.90
N ALA A 42 -2.32 -27.62 23.39
CA ALA A 42 -3.30 -26.80 24.11
C ALA A 42 -2.67 -25.54 24.75
N ASP A 43 -1.68 -24.95 24.07
CA ASP A 43 -0.97 -23.77 24.53
C ASP A 43 -1.61 -22.51 23.96
N GLY A 44 -2.61 -21.99 24.68
CA GLY A 44 -3.38 -20.83 24.23
C GLY A 44 -2.55 -19.56 24.04
N ALA A 45 -1.51 -19.35 24.87
CA ALA A 45 -0.63 -18.19 24.73
C ALA A 45 0.22 -18.28 23.46
N ALA A 46 0.83 -19.45 23.21
CA ALA A 46 1.58 -19.70 21.99
C ALA A 46 0.68 -19.64 20.74
N LEU A 47 -0.59 -20.05 20.84
CA LEU A 47 -1.53 -19.98 19.73
C LEU A 47 -1.89 -18.55 19.36
N VAL A 48 -2.08 -17.66 20.33
CA VAL A 48 -2.31 -16.22 20.08
C VAL A 48 -1.09 -15.56 19.43
N GLU A 49 0.12 -15.90 19.90
CA GLU A 49 1.36 -15.43 19.29
C GLU A 49 1.49 -15.93 17.84
N ALA A 50 1.25 -17.22 17.60
CA ALA A 50 1.30 -17.83 16.28
C ALA A 50 0.22 -17.27 15.34
N ALA A 51 -0.97 -16.93 15.85
CA ALA A 51 -2.02 -16.29 15.07
C ALA A 51 -1.58 -14.90 14.55
N THR A 52 -1.01 -14.09 15.45
CA THR A 52 -0.45 -12.77 15.09
C THR A 52 0.69 -12.89 14.08
N ALA A 53 1.59 -13.86 14.27
CA ALA A 53 2.68 -14.12 13.35
C ALA A 53 2.19 -14.63 11.98
N MET A 54 1.10 -15.40 11.95
CA MET A 54 0.46 -15.87 10.72
C MET A 54 -0.14 -14.71 9.92
N ASP A 55 -0.81 -13.75 10.57
CA ASP A 55 -1.30 -12.54 9.90
C ASP A 55 -0.17 -11.72 9.29
N PHE A 56 0.92 -11.54 10.04
CA PHE A 56 2.12 -10.88 9.53
C PHE A 56 2.70 -11.64 8.32
N ALA A 57 2.85 -12.97 8.41
CA ALA A 57 3.36 -13.78 7.31
C ALA A 57 2.50 -13.65 6.04
N VAL A 58 1.17 -13.67 6.16
CA VAL A 58 0.25 -13.46 5.03
C VAL A 58 0.45 -12.09 4.41
N SER A 59 0.53 -11.03 5.22
CA SER A 59 0.74 -9.66 4.71
C SER A 59 2.10 -9.47 4.01
N CYS A 60 3.07 -10.34 4.31
CA CYS A 60 4.39 -10.32 3.71
C CYS A 60 4.50 -11.07 2.38
N LEU A 61 3.46 -11.78 1.94
CA LEU A 61 3.50 -12.50 0.68
C LEU A 61 3.61 -11.52 -0.50
N THR A 62 4.76 -11.54 -1.18
CA THR A 62 5.06 -10.71 -2.36
C THR A 62 5.00 -11.48 -3.68
N GLU A 63 4.72 -12.79 -3.61
CA GLU A 63 4.59 -13.68 -4.76
C GLU A 63 3.32 -14.53 -4.63
N PRO A 64 2.73 -14.99 -5.75
CA PRO A 64 1.61 -15.93 -5.72
C PRO A 64 1.95 -17.18 -4.91
N LEU A 65 1.13 -17.48 -3.90
CA LEU A 65 1.38 -18.61 -3.00
C LEU A 65 1.20 -19.95 -3.74
N SER A 66 2.04 -20.95 -3.45
CA SER A 66 1.80 -22.29 -3.99
C SER A 66 0.50 -22.91 -3.43
N PRO A 67 -0.20 -23.75 -4.22
CA PRO A 67 -1.43 -24.40 -3.74
C PRO A 67 -1.25 -25.20 -2.46
N ARG A 68 -0.08 -25.83 -2.28
CA ARG A 68 0.25 -26.59 -1.07
C ARG A 68 0.29 -25.68 0.16
N VAL A 69 0.97 -24.54 0.08
CA VAL A 69 1.07 -23.64 1.22
C VAL A 69 -0.27 -22.94 1.47
N ALA A 70 -1.07 -22.66 0.43
CA ALA A 70 -2.43 -22.14 0.58
C ALA A 70 -3.30 -23.08 1.46
N VAL A 71 -3.24 -24.39 1.22
CA VAL A 71 -3.93 -25.39 2.07
C VAL A 71 -3.50 -25.27 3.53
N GLU A 72 -2.20 -25.19 3.80
CA GLU A 72 -1.68 -25.06 5.17
C GLU A 72 -2.06 -23.73 5.83
N VAL A 73 -2.15 -22.63 5.07
CA VAL A 73 -2.67 -21.34 5.56
C VAL A 73 -4.15 -21.47 5.94
N HIS A 74 -4.99 -22.08 5.10
CA HIS A 74 -6.40 -22.30 5.42
C HIS A 74 -6.60 -23.18 6.64
N ARG A 75 -5.81 -24.25 6.79
CA ARG A 75 -5.83 -25.10 7.99
C ARG A 75 -5.48 -24.30 9.25
N ALA A 76 -4.42 -23.50 9.20
CA ALA A 76 -4.02 -22.65 10.32
C ALA A 76 -5.12 -21.64 10.66
N LYS A 77 -5.72 -20.98 9.66
CA LYS A 77 -6.83 -20.03 9.86
C LYS A 77 -8.08 -20.67 10.44
N ALA A 78 -8.38 -21.91 10.07
CA ALA A 78 -9.48 -22.65 10.67
C ALA A 78 -9.26 -22.91 12.17
N LEU A 79 -8.04 -23.28 12.57
CA LEU A 79 -7.68 -23.50 13.97
C LEU A 79 -7.70 -22.22 14.80
N ILE A 80 -7.20 -21.12 14.23
CA ILE A 80 -7.24 -19.79 14.87
C ILE A 80 -8.70 -19.38 15.11
N ALA A 81 -9.55 -19.42 14.07
CA ALA A 81 -10.96 -19.05 14.18
C ALA A 81 -11.70 -19.93 15.19
N PHE A 82 -11.45 -21.24 15.21
CA PHE A 82 -12.04 -22.14 16.20
C PHE A 82 -11.64 -21.77 17.64
N TYR A 83 -10.36 -21.49 17.88
CA TYR A 83 -9.88 -21.09 19.21
C TYR A 83 -10.48 -19.75 19.68
N GLU A 84 -10.68 -18.82 18.75
CA GLU A 84 -11.30 -17.52 19.00
C GLU A 84 -12.83 -17.60 19.19
N GLY A 85 -13.43 -18.78 18.99
CA GLY A 85 -14.88 -19.00 19.05
C GLY A 85 -15.63 -18.54 17.80
N ASP A 86 -14.92 -18.22 16.71
CA ASP A 86 -15.50 -17.93 15.40
C ASP A 86 -15.75 -19.23 14.61
N GLU A 87 -16.83 -19.92 14.96
CA GLU A 87 -17.23 -21.15 14.27
C GLU A 87 -17.43 -20.94 12.77
N ALA A 88 -17.99 -19.79 12.37
CA ALA A 88 -18.27 -19.48 10.96
C ALA A 88 -16.97 -19.30 10.16
N GLY A 89 -15.99 -18.57 10.70
CA GLY A 89 -14.65 -18.43 10.11
C GLY A 89 -13.92 -19.77 10.02
N SER A 90 -14.07 -20.64 11.03
CA SER A 90 -13.53 -21.99 11.01
C SER A 90 -14.14 -22.85 9.89
N VAL A 91 -15.48 -22.92 9.79
CA VAL A 91 -16.18 -23.66 8.73
C VAL A 91 -15.75 -23.16 7.34
N ARG A 92 -15.72 -21.84 7.14
CA ARG A 92 -15.31 -21.22 5.87
C ARG A 92 -13.87 -21.57 5.49
N SER A 93 -12.97 -21.61 6.46
CA SER A 93 -11.57 -21.97 6.22
C SER A 93 -11.39 -23.45 5.93
N TRP A 94 -12.10 -24.33 6.64
CA TRP A 94 -12.14 -25.77 6.31
C TRP A 94 -12.75 -26.04 4.94
N ALA A 95 -13.74 -25.25 4.50
CA ALA A 95 -14.32 -25.39 3.17
C ALA A 95 -13.28 -25.10 2.08
N ALA A 96 -12.40 -24.11 2.31
CA ALA A 96 -11.27 -23.82 1.43
C ALA A 96 -10.27 -24.97 1.38
N VAL A 97 -9.90 -25.55 2.53
CA VAL A 97 -9.05 -26.74 2.59
C VAL A 97 -9.61 -27.87 1.73
N ARG A 98 -10.90 -28.18 1.86
CA ARG A 98 -11.55 -29.29 1.15
C ARG A 98 -11.63 -29.07 -0.36
N VAL A 99 -11.73 -27.83 -0.82
CA VAL A 99 -11.73 -27.50 -2.25
C VAL A 99 -10.32 -27.63 -2.84
N LEU A 100 -9.30 -27.13 -2.12
CA LEU A 100 -7.92 -27.14 -2.60
C LEU A 100 -7.25 -28.52 -2.48
N ASP A 101 -7.55 -29.26 -1.41
CA ASP A 101 -7.10 -30.63 -1.19
C ASP A 101 -8.23 -31.49 -0.57
N PRO A 102 -9.03 -32.18 -1.39
CA PRO A 102 -10.12 -33.04 -0.93
C PRO A 102 -9.66 -34.25 -0.11
N MET A 103 -8.37 -34.58 -0.14
CA MET A 103 -7.80 -35.74 0.56
C MET A 103 -7.40 -35.38 1.99
N VAL A 104 -7.16 -34.10 2.29
CA VAL A 104 -6.89 -33.63 3.65
C VAL A 104 -8.12 -33.87 4.51
N ARG A 105 -7.90 -34.46 5.69
CA ARG A 105 -8.93 -34.66 6.72
C ARG A 105 -8.36 -34.36 8.10
N PRO A 106 -9.20 -33.98 9.07
CA PRO A 106 -8.83 -33.99 10.48
C PRO A 106 -8.23 -35.34 10.86
N GLU A 107 -7.05 -35.37 11.48
CA GLU A 107 -6.39 -36.63 11.86
C GLU A 107 -7.08 -37.21 13.11
N PRO A 108 -7.71 -38.40 13.04
CA PRO A 108 -8.44 -38.96 14.19
C PRO A 108 -7.58 -39.19 15.43
N LEU A 109 -6.28 -39.47 15.23
CA LEU A 109 -5.31 -39.64 16.33
C LEU A 109 -5.05 -38.34 17.08
N ARG A 110 -5.21 -37.19 16.41
CA ARG A 110 -5.00 -35.86 16.97
C ARG A 110 -6.29 -35.31 17.56
N TRP A 111 -7.41 -35.55 16.88
CA TRP A 111 -8.74 -35.10 17.31
C TRP A 111 -9.71 -36.29 17.27
N PRO A 112 -10.14 -36.82 18.43
CA PRO A 112 -11.17 -37.86 18.48
C PRO A 112 -12.42 -37.43 17.72
N GLU A 113 -13.18 -38.37 17.14
CA GLU A 113 -14.39 -38.07 16.35
C GLU A 113 -15.43 -37.22 17.13
N SER A 114 -15.43 -37.30 18.46
CA SER A 114 -16.30 -36.47 19.32
C SER A 114 -15.82 -35.03 19.50
N HIS A 115 -14.63 -34.67 19.00
CA HIS A 115 -14.08 -33.33 19.13
C HIS A 115 -14.90 -32.33 18.27
N PRO A 116 -15.28 -31.14 18.80
CA PRO A 116 -16.13 -30.19 18.08
C PRO A 116 -15.64 -29.79 16.68
N MET A 117 -14.32 -29.82 16.45
CA MET A 117 -13.70 -29.59 15.14
C MET A 117 -14.24 -30.51 14.04
N TRP A 118 -14.59 -31.77 14.34
CA TRP A 118 -15.15 -32.70 13.36
C TRP A 118 -16.47 -32.20 12.80
N ARG A 119 -17.36 -31.70 13.67
CA ARG A 119 -18.63 -31.08 13.25
C ARG A 119 -18.40 -29.92 12.28
N LEU A 120 -17.46 -29.03 12.60
CA LEU A 120 -17.17 -27.86 11.76
C LEU A 120 -16.57 -28.27 10.41
N TYR A 121 -15.71 -29.30 10.40
CA TYR A 121 -15.12 -29.85 9.17
C TYR A 121 -16.16 -30.57 8.29
N GLU A 122 -17.12 -31.27 8.90
CA GLU A 122 -18.24 -31.90 8.19
C GLU A 122 -19.17 -30.85 7.58
N GLU A 123 -19.53 -29.83 8.35
CA GLU A 123 -20.37 -28.70 7.91
C GLU A 123 -19.74 -27.98 6.71
N ALA A 124 -18.42 -27.79 6.73
CA ALA A 124 -17.66 -27.23 5.60
C ALA A 124 -17.79 -28.03 4.30
N GLY A 125 -18.20 -29.30 4.36
CA GLY A 125 -18.46 -30.13 3.18
C GLY A 125 -19.76 -29.83 2.45
N ALA A 126 -20.70 -29.15 3.10
CA ALA A 126 -21.96 -28.75 2.52
C ALA A 126 -21.90 -27.35 1.87
N THR A 127 -20.73 -26.69 1.94
CA THR A 127 -20.54 -25.33 1.45
C THR A 127 -20.55 -25.29 -0.09
N SER A 128 -21.33 -24.36 -0.64
CA SER A 128 -21.37 -24.09 -2.09
C SER A 128 -20.08 -23.40 -2.56
N ASP A 129 -19.59 -23.74 -3.76
CA ASP A 129 -18.48 -23.02 -4.42
C ASP A 129 -19.01 -21.87 -5.30
N GLU A 130 -20.10 -21.22 -4.88
CA GLU A 130 -20.58 -19.99 -5.54
C GLU A 130 -19.50 -18.91 -5.49
N ARG A 131 -19.32 -18.22 -6.61
CA ARG A 131 -18.28 -17.20 -6.82
C ARG A 131 -18.90 -15.87 -7.20
N ILE A 132 -18.26 -14.78 -6.80
CA ILE A 132 -18.68 -13.41 -7.09
C ILE A 132 -17.52 -12.67 -7.75
N VAL A 133 -17.80 -12.00 -8.86
CA VAL A 133 -16.84 -11.11 -9.53
C VAL A 133 -16.66 -9.85 -8.68
N LEU A 134 -15.41 -9.48 -8.41
CA LEU A 134 -15.10 -8.24 -7.69
C LEU A 134 -15.23 -7.05 -8.64
N GLU A 135 -15.91 -5.96 -8.27
CA GLU A 135 -16.10 -4.82 -9.18
C GLU A 135 -14.81 -4.05 -9.46
N ARG A 136 -13.87 -4.04 -8.50
CA ARG A 136 -12.58 -3.37 -8.64
C ARG A 136 -11.47 -4.40 -8.65
N HIS A 137 -10.57 -4.24 -9.62
CA HIS A 137 -9.39 -5.08 -9.78
C HIS A 137 -8.13 -4.21 -9.75
N PRO A 138 -7.04 -4.73 -9.16
CA PRO A 138 -5.73 -4.13 -9.36
C PRO A 138 -5.30 -4.29 -10.83
N PRO A 139 -4.38 -3.44 -11.34
CA PRO A 139 -4.00 -3.43 -12.76
C PRO A 139 -3.53 -4.78 -13.31
N GLY A 140 -2.84 -5.59 -12.49
CA GLY A 140 -2.36 -6.92 -12.87
C GLY A 140 -3.35 -8.06 -12.61
N GLY A 141 -4.52 -7.79 -12.02
CA GLY A 141 -5.53 -8.78 -11.68
C GLY A 141 -5.38 -9.40 -10.28
N TRP A 142 -6.35 -10.23 -9.90
CA TRP A 142 -6.35 -10.91 -8.60
C TRP A 142 -5.76 -12.31 -8.70
N VAL A 143 -5.05 -12.72 -7.67
CA VAL A 143 -4.70 -14.11 -7.39
C VAL A 143 -5.49 -14.56 -6.17
N VAL A 144 -6.24 -15.64 -6.33
CA VAL A 144 -7.07 -16.24 -5.28
C VAL A 144 -6.57 -17.65 -5.04
N ASP A 145 -6.12 -17.92 -3.82
CA ASP A 145 -5.55 -19.21 -3.41
C ASP A 145 -4.43 -19.71 -4.36
N GLY A 146 -3.61 -18.77 -4.87
CA GLY A 146 -2.50 -19.07 -5.79
C GLY A 146 -2.87 -19.10 -7.28
N ALA A 147 -4.13 -18.91 -7.66
CA ALA A 147 -4.57 -18.89 -9.06
C ALA A 147 -5.05 -17.50 -9.52
N LEU A 148 -4.64 -17.04 -10.71
CA LEU A 148 -5.15 -15.80 -11.30
C LEU A 148 -6.66 -15.91 -11.60
N ARG A 149 -7.45 -14.98 -11.06
CA ARG A 149 -8.92 -14.96 -11.13
C ARG A 149 -9.45 -13.52 -11.16
N ASP A 150 -10.69 -13.35 -11.58
CA ASP A 150 -11.47 -12.12 -11.47
C ASP A 150 -12.63 -12.24 -10.45
N ASP A 151 -12.82 -13.45 -9.89
CA ASP A 151 -13.86 -13.78 -8.95
C ASP A 151 -13.31 -14.38 -7.65
N VAL A 152 -14.08 -14.23 -6.56
CA VAL A 152 -13.77 -14.79 -5.24
C VAL A 152 -14.89 -15.72 -4.78
N PRO A 153 -14.58 -16.76 -3.96
CA PRO A 153 -15.60 -17.58 -3.35
C PRO A 153 -16.47 -16.80 -2.36
N ARG A 154 -17.78 -17.09 -2.34
CA ARG A 154 -18.75 -16.44 -1.43
C ARG A 154 -18.85 -17.12 -0.07
N PHE A 155 -18.79 -18.45 -0.05
CA PHE A 155 -19.13 -19.23 1.14
C PHE A 155 -17.94 -19.92 1.82
N ARG A 156 -16.71 -19.70 1.34
CA ARG A 156 -15.48 -20.21 1.94
C ARG A 156 -14.45 -19.09 2.09
N GLY A 157 -13.49 -19.31 2.98
CA GLY A 157 -12.33 -18.43 3.10
C GLY A 157 -11.46 -18.49 1.85
N PHE A 158 -10.68 -17.45 1.63
CA PHE A 158 -9.74 -17.35 0.51
C PHE A 158 -8.56 -16.44 0.88
N LEU A 159 -7.39 -16.77 0.35
CA LEU A 159 -6.24 -15.87 0.33
C LEU A 159 -6.32 -15.01 -0.94
N LEU A 160 -6.38 -13.69 -0.78
CA LEU A 160 -6.45 -12.74 -1.87
C LEU A 160 -5.12 -12.00 -2.02
N GLN A 161 -4.56 -12.02 -3.21
CA GLN A 161 -3.36 -11.27 -3.55
C GLN A 161 -3.61 -10.39 -4.77
N GLY A 162 -3.34 -9.09 -4.67
CA GLY A 162 -3.52 -8.13 -5.75
C GLY A 162 -2.22 -7.89 -6.51
N LEU A 163 -2.25 -8.00 -7.84
CA LEU A 163 -1.08 -7.80 -8.69
C LEU A 163 -1.01 -6.36 -9.22
N GLY A 164 0.15 -5.72 -9.09
CA GLY A 164 0.46 -4.41 -9.66
C GLY A 164 0.62 -4.45 -11.18
N GLY A 165 0.90 -3.29 -11.79
CA GLY A 165 1.05 -3.19 -13.25
C GLY A 165 2.22 -4.01 -13.83
N SER A 166 3.23 -4.35 -13.03
CA SER A 166 4.35 -5.23 -13.41
C SER A 166 4.18 -6.69 -12.95
N SER A 167 2.97 -7.10 -12.57
CA SER A 167 2.63 -8.45 -12.10
C SER A 167 3.28 -8.87 -10.77
N GLU A 168 3.84 -7.95 -10.01
CA GLU A 168 4.25 -8.15 -8.63
C GLU A 168 3.05 -8.10 -7.68
N VAL A 169 3.08 -8.86 -6.58
CA VAL A 169 2.04 -8.76 -5.56
C VAL A 169 2.24 -7.49 -4.74
N VAL A 170 1.27 -6.59 -4.78
CA VAL A 170 1.27 -5.31 -4.04
C VAL A 170 0.40 -5.35 -2.78
N HIS A 171 -0.42 -6.40 -2.64
CA HIS A 171 -1.30 -6.60 -1.50
C HIS A 171 -1.55 -8.09 -1.30
N SER A 172 -1.50 -8.55 -0.05
CA SER A 172 -1.85 -9.92 0.35
C SER A 172 -2.65 -9.88 1.64
N ALA A 173 -3.81 -10.56 1.66
CA ALA A 173 -4.67 -10.63 2.83
C ALA A 173 -5.49 -11.93 2.82
N TYR A 174 -5.88 -12.39 4.01
CA TYR A 174 -6.80 -13.50 4.18
C TYR A 174 -8.20 -12.98 4.47
N HIS A 175 -9.20 -13.53 3.79
CA HIS A 175 -10.60 -13.14 3.93
C HIS A 175 -11.47 -14.35 4.22
N TYR A 176 -12.33 -14.26 5.23
CA TYR A 176 -13.37 -15.27 5.49
C TYR A 176 -14.59 -15.09 4.57
N THR A 177 -14.81 -13.88 4.07
CA THR A 177 -15.94 -13.52 3.19
C THR A 177 -15.55 -12.36 2.28
N GLU A 178 -16.16 -12.32 1.09
CA GLU A 178 -16.07 -11.26 0.10
C GLU A 178 -16.38 -9.87 0.67
N ALA A 179 -17.27 -9.79 1.66
CA ALA A 179 -17.65 -8.52 2.30
C ALA A 179 -16.50 -7.84 3.04
N THR A 180 -15.42 -8.56 3.35
CA THR A 180 -14.23 -8.02 4.03
C THR A 180 -13.13 -7.58 3.07
N VAL A 181 -13.31 -7.79 1.75
CA VAL A 181 -12.32 -7.37 0.75
C VAL A 181 -12.28 -5.84 0.69
N PRO A 182 -11.15 -5.19 0.98
CA PRO A 182 -11.09 -3.74 1.04
C PRO A 182 -11.21 -3.13 -0.37
N GLN A 183 -11.93 -2.01 -0.46
CA GLN A 183 -11.93 -1.17 -1.66
C GLN A 183 -10.68 -0.29 -1.67
N LEU A 184 -9.56 -0.87 -2.09
CA LEU A 184 -8.27 -0.16 -2.14
C LEU A 184 -8.17 0.76 -3.36
N ASP A 185 -7.40 1.83 -3.19
CA ASP A 185 -6.92 2.68 -4.28
C ASP A 185 -5.62 2.06 -4.84
N TRP A 186 -5.76 1.28 -5.91
CA TRP A 186 -4.65 0.53 -6.50
C TRP A 186 -3.56 1.42 -7.10
N ASP A 187 -3.94 2.59 -7.62
CA ASP A 187 -2.99 3.57 -8.15
C ASP A 187 -2.06 4.10 -7.04
N ALA A 188 -2.57 4.15 -5.80
CA ALA A 188 -1.77 4.54 -4.65
C ALA A 188 -0.81 3.42 -4.20
N LEU A 189 -1.08 2.15 -4.50
CA LEU A 189 -0.27 1.00 -4.07
C LEU A 189 0.81 0.61 -5.09
N ASP A 190 0.62 0.91 -6.38
CA ASP A 190 1.60 0.61 -7.42
C ASP A 190 2.86 1.53 -7.29
N PRO A 191 4.04 0.96 -6.98
CA PRO A 191 5.27 1.73 -6.87
C PRO A 191 5.68 2.38 -8.19
N THR A 192 5.43 1.70 -9.31
CA THR A 192 5.77 2.19 -10.65
C THR A 192 4.89 3.38 -11.04
N ALA A 193 3.62 3.36 -10.65
CA ALA A 193 2.71 4.49 -10.83
C ALA A 193 3.17 5.72 -10.04
N ARG A 194 3.63 5.53 -8.79
CA ARG A 194 4.21 6.60 -7.98
C ARG A 194 5.47 7.20 -8.61
N ASP A 195 6.37 6.36 -9.12
CA ASP A 195 7.61 6.81 -9.77
C ASP A 195 7.34 7.54 -11.08
N GLN A 196 6.42 7.04 -11.90
CA GLN A 196 5.99 7.73 -13.13
C GLN A 196 5.35 9.09 -12.81
N ARG A 197 4.49 9.19 -11.79
CA ARG A 197 3.88 10.45 -11.35
C ARG A 197 4.92 11.44 -10.87
N ARG A 198 5.92 11.00 -10.08
CA ARG A 198 7.04 11.84 -9.64
C ARG A 198 7.89 12.33 -10.82
N ARG A 199 8.16 11.47 -11.81
CA ARG A 199 8.87 11.86 -13.03
C ARG A 199 8.09 12.90 -13.84
N ARG A 200 6.78 12.75 -13.99
CA ARG A 200 5.91 13.75 -14.65
C ARG A 200 5.94 15.09 -13.93
N ILE A 201 5.78 15.09 -12.60
CA ILE A 201 5.82 16.33 -11.79
C ILE A 201 7.19 17.01 -11.90
N ARG A 202 8.29 16.25 -11.87
CA ARG A 202 9.65 16.81 -12.07
C ARG A 202 9.83 17.39 -13.47
N ALA A 203 9.39 16.69 -14.51
CA ALA A 203 9.48 17.16 -15.90
C ALA A 203 8.72 18.48 -16.12
N VAL A 204 7.52 18.62 -15.53
CA VAL A 204 6.73 19.86 -15.55
C VAL A 204 7.37 20.95 -14.67
N GLY A 205 7.95 20.59 -13.52
CA GLY A 205 8.65 21.55 -12.66
C GLY A 205 9.94 22.12 -13.28
N THR A 206 10.63 21.36 -14.12
CA THR A 206 11.86 21.79 -14.81
C THR A 206 11.61 22.80 -15.93
N THR A 207 10.44 22.80 -16.57
CA THR A 207 10.06 23.83 -17.56
C THR A 207 9.65 25.15 -16.91
N VAL A 208 9.13 25.14 -15.68
CA VAL A 208 8.78 26.38 -14.95
C VAL A 208 9.99 27.01 -14.25
N SER A 209 10.99 26.21 -13.84
CA SER A 209 12.20 26.75 -13.19
C SER A 209 13.22 27.36 -14.17
N SER A 210 13.16 27.01 -15.46
CA SER A 210 14.08 27.54 -16.48
C SER A 210 13.70 28.95 -16.95
N THR A 211 12.46 29.40 -16.78
CA THR A 211 12.04 30.79 -17.07
C THR A 211 12.40 31.77 -15.95
N MET A 212 12.44 31.34 -14.69
CA MET A 212 12.85 32.22 -13.58
C MET A 212 14.36 32.45 -13.50
N ALA A 213 15.19 31.47 -13.86
CA ALA A 213 16.65 31.62 -13.86
C ALA A 213 17.15 32.54 -15.00
N ALA A 214 16.49 32.55 -16.16
CA ALA A 214 16.80 33.48 -17.25
C ALA A 214 16.47 34.94 -16.88
N GLY A 215 15.41 35.16 -16.09
CA GLY A 215 15.03 36.49 -15.60
C GLY A 215 16.02 37.10 -14.59
N ALA A 216 16.61 36.27 -13.71
CA ALA A 216 17.57 36.73 -12.70
C ALA A 216 18.96 37.06 -13.30
N ALA A 217 19.40 36.34 -14.34
CA ALA A 217 20.68 36.61 -15.00
C ALA A 217 20.65 37.91 -15.85
N ALA A 218 19.51 38.23 -16.48
CA ALA A 218 19.34 39.45 -17.26
C ALA A 218 19.34 40.71 -16.39
N SER A 219 18.73 40.67 -15.19
CA SER A 219 18.67 41.82 -14.29
C SER A 219 20.02 42.14 -13.63
N MET A 220 20.83 41.12 -13.27
CA MET A 220 22.19 41.35 -12.77
C MET A 220 23.13 41.95 -13.84
N THR A 221 23.00 41.52 -15.09
CA THR A 221 23.84 42.05 -16.18
C THR A 221 23.54 43.53 -16.47
N LEU A 222 22.26 43.93 -16.42
CA LEU A 222 21.85 45.33 -16.55
C LEU A 222 22.30 46.20 -15.37
N ALA A 223 22.27 45.67 -14.14
CA ALA A 223 22.75 46.39 -12.95
C ALA A 223 24.28 46.63 -12.97
N ILE A 224 25.05 45.69 -13.53
CA ILE A 224 26.51 45.82 -13.67
C ILE A 224 26.86 46.88 -14.73
N LEU A 225 26.15 46.90 -15.86
CA LEU A 225 26.34 47.93 -16.90
C LEU A 225 25.94 49.34 -16.41
N ALA A 226 24.88 49.46 -15.60
CA ALA A 226 24.46 50.73 -15.02
C ALA A 226 25.48 51.30 -14.01
N ARG A 227 26.24 50.45 -13.31
CA ARG A 227 27.26 50.88 -12.34
C ARG A 227 28.51 51.48 -12.99
N GLY A 228 28.81 51.13 -14.25
CA GLY A 228 29.98 51.63 -14.97
C GLY A 228 29.87 53.08 -15.44
N GLN A 229 28.66 53.67 -15.45
CA GLN A 229 28.42 55.05 -15.92
C GLN A 229 28.21 56.08 -14.80
N LEU A 230 28.29 55.69 -13.52
CA LEU A 230 28.15 56.62 -12.40
C LEU A 230 29.49 57.31 -12.09
N GLY A 231 29.94 58.16 -13.01
CA GLY A 231 30.81 59.29 -12.66
C GLY A 231 30.02 60.27 -11.78
N SER A 232 30.67 60.80 -10.74
CA SER A 232 30.13 61.64 -9.66
C SER A 232 28.80 62.33 -9.98
N VAL A 233 27.70 61.78 -9.46
CA VAL A 233 26.35 62.31 -9.64
C VAL A 233 26.02 63.26 -8.49
N ASP A 234 25.53 64.44 -8.84
CA ASP A 234 25.09 65.48 -7.93
C ASP A 234 23.74 65.09 -7.28
N TYR A 235 23.61 65.32 -5.97
CA TYR A 235 22.49 64.77 -5.17
C TYR A 235 21.11 65.36 -5.54
N GLU A 236 21.05 66.52 -6.19
CA GLU A 236 19.77 67.13 -6.65
C GLU A 236 19.16 66.45 -7.89
N GLU A 237 19.92 65.63 -8.64
CA GLU A 237 19.40 64.95 -9.85
C GLU A 237 18.76 63.58 -9.56
N ILE A 238 18.78 63.12 -8.30
CA ILE A 238 18.35 61.76 -7.93
C ILE A 238 16.81 61.64 -7.84
N GLU A 239 16.09 62.69 -7.41
CA GLU A 239 14.62 62.63 -7.29
C GLU A 239 13.91 62.59 -8.64
N GLY A 240 14.46 63.22 -9.69
CA GLY A 240 13.90 63.18 -11.04
C GLY A 240 14.03 61.81 -11.73
N ARG A 241 15.10 61.06 -11.44
CA ARG A 241 15.40 59.78 -12.11
C ARG A 241 14.74 58.57 -11.43
N ALA A 242 14.34 58.67 -10.16
CA ALA A 242 13.62 57.61 -9.45
C ALA A 242 12.23 57.31 -10.04
N VAL A 243 11.56 58.33 -10.60
CA VAL A 243 10.23 58.18 -11.23
C VAL A 243 10.30 57.45 -12.59
N LEU A 244 11.42 57.59 -13.31
CA LEU A 244 11.66 56.90 -14.59
C LEU A 244 12.12 55.44 -14.41
N ALA A 245 12.83 55.12 -13.33
CA ALA A 245 13.22 53.75 -13.03
C ALA A 245 12.00 52.87 -12.67
N ASN A 246 11.05 53.40 -11.89
CA ASN A 246 9.83 52.67 -11.49
C ASN A 246 8.84 52.44 -12.64
N THR A 247 8.85 53.25 -13.69
CA THR A 247 7.95 53.06 -14.86
C THR A 247 8.47 51.98 -15.82
N SER A 248 9.79 51.75 -15.89
CA SER A 248 10.38 50.70 -16.74
C SER A 248 10.25 49.28 -16.16
N ALA A 249 10.25 49.14 -14.82
CA ALA A 249 10.13 47.84 -14.15
C ALA A 249 8.74 47.20 -14.35
N SER A 250 7.68 48.01 -14.47
CA SER A 250 6.30 47.55 -14.65
C SER A 250 6.04 46.92 -16.02
N LEU A 251 6.74 47.36 -17.07
CA LEU A 251 6.58 46.83 -18.44
C LEU A 251 7.25 45.45 -18.62
N ALA A 252 8.32 45.16 -17.88
CA ALA A 252 9.01 43.87 -17.95
C ALA A 252 8.20 42.72 -17.30
N VAL A 253 7.41 43.02 -16.27
CA VAL A 253 6.54 42.02 -15.61
C VAL A 253 5.33 41.65 -16.50
N GLY A 254 4.83 42.60 -17.31
CA GLY A 254 3.68 42.37 -18.19
C GLY A 254 3.94 41.46 -19.39
N LEU A 255 5.17 41.42 -19.92
CA LEU A 255 5.51 40.54 -21.06
C LEU A 255 5.77 39.09 -20.63
N ALA A 256 6.15 38.84 -19.38
CA ALA A 256 6.38 37.49 -18.86
C ALA A 256 5.07 36.72 -18.59
N THR A 257 3.99 37.41 -18.23
CA THR A 257 2.67 36.78 -18.00
C THR A 257 1.91 36.45 -19.29
N GLY A 258 2.12 37.19 -20.38
CA GLY A 258 1.47 36.95 -21.67
C GLY A 258 1.91 35.67 -22.41
N ALA A 259 3.13 35.18 -22.15
CA ALA A 259 3.64 33.95 -22.77
C ALA A 259 3.14 32.67 -22.08
N LEU A 260 2.68 32.76 -20.82
CA LEU A 260 2.17 31.59 -20.07
C LEU A 260 0.71 31.24 -20.42
N THR A 261 -0.10 32.23 -20.82
CA THR A 261 -1.51 31.98 -21.18
C THR A 261 -1.67 31.38 -22.58
N SER A 262 -0.76 31.65 -23.52
CA SER A 262 -0.79 31.09 -24.88
C SER A 262 -0.31 29.63 -24.95
N GLY A 263 0.56 29.19 -24.03
CA GLY A 263 1.00 27.79 -23.92
C GLY A 263 -0.07 26.84 -23.35
N LEU A 264 -0.96 27.33 -22.48
CA LEU A 264 -2.02 26.50 -21.90
C LEU A 264 -3.21 26.25 -22.85
N LEU A 265 -3.41 27.09 -23.87
CA LEU A 265 -4.53 26.98 -24.82
C LEU A 265 -4.28 25.99 -25.97
N THR A 266 -3.04 25.59 -26.24
CA THR A 266 -2.74 24.63 -27.33
C THR A 266 -2.78 23.16 -26.89
N TRP A 267 -2.87 22.88 -25.58
CA TRP A 267 -2.82 21.52 -25.05
C TRP A 267 -4.19 20.89 -24.70
N THR A 268 -5.30 21.61 -24.96
CA THR A 268 -6.66 21.12 -24.68
C THR A 268 -7.39 20.53 -25.89
N ILE A 269 -6.77 20.41 -27.07
CA ILE A 269 -7.46 20.05 -28.34
C ILE A 269 -7.16 18.62 -28.84
N HIS A 270 -6.38 17.80 -28.12
CA HIS A 270 -6.13 16.42 -28.52
C HIS A 270 -6.42 15.39 -27.43
N TRP A 271 -7.72 15.13 -27.19
CA TRP A 271 -8.28 13.85 -26.74
C TRP A 271 -9.72 13.73 -27.27
#